data_AF-A0A1D2J369-F1
#
_entry.id   AF-A0A1D2J369-F1
#
_cell.length_a   1.000
_cell.length_b   1.000
_cell.length_c   1.000
_cell.angle_alpha   90.00
_cell.angle_beta   90.00
_cell.angle_gamma   90.00
#
_symmetry.space_group_name_H-M   'P 1'
#
loop_
_entity.id
_entity.type
_entity.pdbx_description
1 polymer ?
#
loop_
_entity_poly.entity_id
_entity_poly.type
_entity_poly.pdbx_seq_one_letter_code
_entity_poly.pdbx_strand_id
1 'polypeptide(L)'
;MKDLIGGKSFNVPIKLAHNGIATSTNSLVDTGANELARFFNRKFQELPFKCCMKGYNGASGRVIDRTLTLNLWVDGQRFRNVPLLVTDLGQHSVILGQKWLAAQDIWLDVKNQHLVWLSEWSISEQMVELMLKIVLQSILKCPDPKPEHQTDAK
;
A
#
# COMPACT_ATOMS: atom_id res chain seq x y z
N MET A 1 19.64 -7.57 27.56
CA MET A 1 18.27 -7.76 27.06
C MET A 1 17.80 -6.38 26.61
N LYS A 2 17.61 -6.14 25.31
CA LYS A 2 17.11 -4.84 24.83
C LYS A 2 15.59 -4.96 24.80
N ASP A 3 14.92 -4.24 25.68
CA ASP A 3 13.46 -4.17 25.67
C ASP A 3 13.02 -3.58 24.32
N LEU A 4 12.35 -4.40 23.52
CA LEU A 4 11.72 -3.94 22.29
C LEU A 4 10.55 -3.03 22.69
N ILE A 5 10.69 -1.73 22.45
CA ILE A 5 9.54 -0.82 22.52
C ILE A 5 8.64 -1.17 21.32
N GLY A 6 7.57 -1.91 21.60
CA GLY A 6 6.60 -2.31 20.60
C GLY A 6 5.74 -1.13 20.13
N GLY A 7 5.43 -1.09 18.83
CA GLY A 7 4.46 -0.16 18.23
C GLY A 7 3.29 -0.91 17.61
N LYS A 8 2.21 -0.20 17.26
CA LYS A 8 1.08 -0.78 16.55
C LYS A 8 1.54 -1.22 15.15
N SER A 9 1.36 -2.50 14.84
CA SER A 9 1.65 -3.05 13.50
C SER A 9 0.78 -2.38 12.43
N PHE A 10 1.39 -2.06 11.29
CA PHE A 10 0.69 -1.55 10.11
C PHE A 10 0.01 -2.73 9.40
N ASN A 11 -1.30 -2.86 9.57
CA ASN A 11 -2.08 -3.93 8.95
C ASN A 11 -3.08 -3.38 7.95
N VAL A 12 -3.20 -4.04 6.80
CA VAL A 12 -4.17 -3.68 5.76
C VAL A 12 -5.07 -4.86 5.43
N PRO A 13 -6.38 -4.64 5.20
CA PRO A 13 -7.27 -5.69 4.77
C PRO A 13 -6.91 -6.12 3.34
N ILE A 14 -6.81 -7.44 3.15
CA ILE A 14 -6.56 -8.06 1.85
C ILE A 14 -7.57 -9.16 1.57
N LYS A 15 -7.71 -9.51 0.29
CA LYS A 15 -8.44 -10.70 -0.15
C LYS A 15 -7.52 -11.54 -1.02
N LEU A 16 -7.56 -12.85 -0.82
CA LEU A 16 -6.80 -13.80 -1.62
C LEU A 16 -7.78 -14.73 -2.31
N ALA A 17 -7.65 -14.96 -3.61
CA ALA A 17 -8.55 -15.84 -4.36
C ALA A 17 -7.84 -16.73 -5.37
N HIS A 18 -8.37 -17.94 -5.54
CA HIS A 18 -7.92 -18.92 -6.53
C HIS A 18 -9.08 -19.85 -6.90
N ASN A 19 -9.28 -20.08 -8.20
CA ASN A 19 -10.33 -20.97 -8.75
C ASN A 19 -11.71 -20.76 -8.12
N GLY A 20 -12.17 -19.50 -8.05
CA GLY A 20 -13.50 -19.15 -7.53
C GLY A 20 -13.63 -19.13 -6.00
N ILE A 21 -12.61 -19.57 -5.25
CA ILE A 21 -12.60 -19.51 -3.78
C ILE A 21 -11.83 -18.28 -3.33
N ALA A 22 -12.37 -17.52 -2.38
CA ALA A 22 -11.71 -16.36 -1.81
C ALA A 22 -11.73 -16.35 -0.28
N THR A 23 -10.70 -15.76 0.32
CA THR A 23 -10.57 -15.57 1.76
C THR A 23 -10.10 -14.15 2.03
N SER A 24 -10.76 -13.46 2.95
CA SER A 24 -10.33 -12.15 3.44
C SER A 24 -9.48 -12.30 4.70
N THR A 25 -8.42 -11.51 4.83
CA THR A 25 -7.55 -11.49 6.01
C THR A 25 -6.84 -10.14 6.11
N ASN A 26 -6.12 -9.89 7.20
CA ASN A 26 -5.25 -8.74 7.31
C ASN A 26 -3.81 -9.14 6.97
N SER A 27 -3.13 -8.29 6.21
CA SER A 27 -1.71 -8.44 5.92
C SER A 27 -0.90 -7.44 6.73
N LEU A 28 0.23 -7.88 7.26
CA LEU A 28 1.24 -6.96 7.78
C LEU A 28 1.92 -6.27 6.60
N VAL A 29 2.05 -4.94 6.66
CA VAL A 29 2.89 -4.16 5.75
C VAL A 29 4.25 -4.02 6.41
N ASP A 30 5.27 -4.64 5.81
CA ASP A 30 6.59 -4.74 6.43
C ASP A 30 7.69 -4.32 5.43
N THR A 31 8.24 -3.13 5.65
CA THR A 31 9.36 -2.60 4.88
C THR A 31 10.69 -3.27 5.23
N GLY A 32 10.77 -4.02 6.32
CA GLY A 32 11.91 -4.86 6.69
C GLY A 32 11.88 -6.24 6.05
N ALA A 33 10.73 -6.69 5.55
CA ALA A 33 10.60 -7.93 4.78
C ALA A 33 10.85 -7.67 3.30
N ASN A 34 11.67 -8.50 2.64
CA ASN A 34 11.94 -8.31 1.21
C ASN A 34 10.79 -8.77 0.32
N GLU A 35 10.13 -9.88 0.67
CA GLU A 35 9.24 -10.62 -0.23
C GLU A 35 7.82 -10.76 0.35
N LEU A 36 6.87 -11.08 -0.52
CA LEU A 36 5.48 -11.37 -0.17
C LEU A 36 5.34 -12.81 0.34
N ALA A 37 4.84 -13.00 1.56
CA ALA A 37 4.78 -14.31 2.21
C ALA A 37 3.37 -14.67 2.69
N ARG A 38 3.01 -15.97 2.69
CA ARG A 38 1.71 -16.48 3.17
C ARG A 38 1.84 -17.84 3.87
N PHE A 39 1.02 -18.05 4.91
CA PHE A 39 0.74 -19.39 5.46
C PHE A 39 -0.55 -19.97 4.90
N PHE A 40 -0.56 -21.18 4.33
CA PHE A 40 -1.78 -21.92 3.97
C PHE A 40 -1.48 -23.42 3.79
N ASN A 41 -2.50 -24.27 3.66
CA ASN A 41 -2.36 -25.72 3.40
C ASN A 41 -3.06 -26.10 2.07
N ARG A 42 -2.47 -25.79 0.91
CA ARG A 42 -3.00 -26.11 -0.44
C ARG A 42 -1.88 -26.50 -1.40
N LYS A 43 -2.21 -26.97 -2.61
CA LYS A 43 -1.22 -27.39 -3.64
C LYS A 43 -0.19 -26.28 -3.89
N PHE A 44 1.06 -26.55 -3.51
CA PHE A 44 2.19 -25.67 -3.67
C PHE A 44 2.97 -26.00 -4.94
N GLN A 45 3.68 -25.01 -5.47
CA GLN A 45 4.73 -25.23 -6.46
C GLN A 45 6.07 -25.18 -5.74
N GLU A 46 6.97 -26.11 -6.06
CA GLU A 46 8.35 -26.03 -5.57
C GLU A 46 9.08 -24.87 -6.25
N LEU A 47 9.91 -24.18 -5.48
CA LEU A 47 10.78 -23.15 -6.01
C LEU A 47 11.97 -23.80 -6.72
N PRO A 48 12.43 -23.23 -7.85
CA PRO A 48 13.62 -23.72 -8.55
C PRO A 48 14.91 -23.53 -7.74
N PHE A 49 14.87 -22.72 -6.69
CA PHE A 49 15.95 -22.51 -5.73
C PHE A 49 15.39 -22.39 -4.32
N LYS A 50 16.18 -22.81 -3.33
CA LYS A 50 15.84 -22.68 -1.92
C LYS A 50 16.28 -21.30 -1.43
N CYS A 51 15.39 -20.56 -0.77
CA CYS A 51 15.77 -19.33 -0.08
C CYS A 51 15.61 -19.49 1.43
N CYS A 52 16.52 -18.91 2.21
CA CYS A 52 16.46 -18.96 3.67
C CYS A 52 15.83 -17.67 4.18
N MET A 53 14.80 -17.79 5.01
CA MET A 53 14.30 -16.64 5.76
C MET A 53 15.35 -16.22 6.78
N LYS A 54 15.55 -14.92 6.98
CA LYS A 54 16.32 -14.38 8.11
C LYS A 54 15.35 -13.62 9.01
N GLY A 55 15.25 -14.03 10.27
CA GLY A 55 14.39 -13.36 11.23
C GLY A 55 14.91 -11.97 11.60
N TYR A 56 14.08 -11.16 12.27
CA TYR A 56 14.45 -9.82 12.75
C TYR A 56 15.68 -9.83 13.67
N ASN A 57 15.89 -10.92 14.41
CA ASN A 57 17.04 -11.14 15.30
C ASN A 57 18.31 -11.58 14.55
N GLY A 58 18.25 -11.61 13.20
CA GLY A 58 19.33 -12.07 12.36
C GLY A 58 19.53 -13.59 12.34
N ALA A 59 18.72 -14.36 13.08
CA ALA A 59 18.79 -15.80 13.05
C ALA A 59 18.30 -16.35 11.71
N SER A 60 19.00 -17.36 11.20
CA SER A 60 18.54 -18.12 10.05
C SER A 60 17.24 -18.85 10.43
N GLY A 61 16.18 -18.52 9.72
CA GLY A 61 14.88 -19.18 9.80
C GLY A 61 14.81 -20.41 8.91
N ARG A 62 13.59 -20.93 8.73
CA ARG A 62 13.34 -22.09 7.87
C ARG A 62 13.64 -21.77 6.41
N VAL A 63 14.02 -22.83 5.69
CA VAL A 63 14.11 -22.80 4.23
C VAL A 63 12.72 -22.66 3.66
N ILE A 64 12.57 -21.71 2.76
CA ILE A 64 11.41 -21.54 1.90
C ILE A 64 11.73 -22.22 0.57
N ASP A 65 10.97 -23.25 0.26
CA ASP A 65 11.11 -24.05 -0.96
C ASP A 65 9.81 -24.12 -1.76
N ARG A 66 8.78 -23.38 -1.33
CA ARG A 66 7.43 -23.43 -1.90
C ARG A 66 6.88 -22.04 -2.18
N THR A 67 6.13 -21.97 -3.27
CA THR A 67 5.35 -20.81 -3.67
C THR A 67 3.90 -21.19 -3.93
N LEU A 68 3.02 -20.20 -3.82
CA LEU A 68 1.60 -20.31 -4.11
C LEU A 68 1.15 -19.09 -4.93
N THR A 69 0.58 -19.34 -6.11
CA THR A 69 0.14 -18.27 -7.02
C THR A 69 -1.35 -17.97 -6.87
N LEU A 70 -1.68 -16.73 -6.54
CA LEU A 70 -3.05 -16.33 -6.14
C LEU A 70 -3.41 -14.97 -6.73
N ASN A 71 -4.71 -14.73 -6.89
CA ASN A 71 -5.19 -13.36 -7.06
C ASN A 71 -5.20 -12.69 -5.68
N LEU A 72 -4.64 -11.48 -5.61
CA LEU A 72 -4.56 -10.67 -4.40
C LEU A 72 -5.38 -9.41 -4.62
N TRP A 73 -6.20 -9.03 -3.65
CA TRP A 73 -6.75 -7.68 -3.56
C TRP A 73 -6.14 -7.00 -2.36
N VAL A 74 -5.69 -5.78 -2.57
CA VAL A 74 -5.23 -4.87 -1.52
C VAL A 74 -5.96 -3.57 -1.76
N ASP A 75 -6.70 -3.10 -0.76
CA ASP A 75 -7.36 -1.79 -0.80
C ASP A 75 -8.21 -1.56 -2.06
N GLY A 76 -9.02 -2.57 -2.43
CA GLY A 76 -9.87 -2.53 -3.63
C GLY A 76 -9.15 -2.80 -4.95
N GLN A 77 -7.82 -2.65 -5.02
CA GLN A 77 -7.03 -2.96 -6.21
C GLN A 77 -6.79 -4.46 -6.36
N ARG A 78 -6.85 -4.98 -7.59
CA ARG A 78 -6.71 -6.41 -7.89
C ARG A 78 -5.41 -6.69 -8.64
N PHE A 79 -4.61 -7.57 -8.05
CA PHE A 79 -3.40 -8.14 -8.63
C PHE A 79 -3.65 -9.61 -8.97
N ARG A 80 -3.39 -10.02 -10.22
CA ARG A 80 -3.62 -11.40 -10.67
C ARG A 80 -2.32 -12.19 -10.65
N ASN A 81 -2.44 -13.49 -10.37
CA ASN A 81 -1.34 -14.45 -10.43
C ASN A 81 -0.09 -14.00 -9.64
N VAL A 82 -0.31 -13.45 -8.44
CA VAL A 82 0.75 -13.02 -7.55
C VAL A 82 1.39 -14.24 -6.89
N PRO A 83 2.69 -14.48 -7.08
CA PRO A 83 3.41 -15.53 -6.35
C PRO A 83 3.62 -15.11 -4.89
N LEU A 84 3.25 -15.97 -3.95
CA LEU A 84 3.50 -15.81 -2.52
C LEU A 84 4.45 -16.90 -2.03
N LEU A 85 5.51 -16.50 -1.34
CA LEU A 85 6.39 -17.44 -0.64
C LEU A 85 5.66 -18.08 0.53
N VAL A 86 5.77 -19.40 0.66
CA VAL A 86 5.06 -20.11 1.73
C VAL A 86 6.02 -20.38 2.88
N THR A 87 5.71 -19.79 4.03
CA THR A 87 6.49 -19.95 5.27
C THR A 87 5.59 -19.84 6.49
N ASP A 88 6.13 -20.25 7.64
CA ASP A 88 5.51 -20.03 8.94
C ASP A 88 5.79 -18.59 9.38
N LEU A 89 4.72 -17.79 9.49
CA LEU A 89 4.76 -16.36 9.81
C LEU A 89 4.32 -16.08 11.26
N GLY A 90 4.15 -17.12 12.08
CA GLY A 90 3.66 -16.98 13.45
C GLY A 90 2.26 -16.36 13.49
N GLN A 91 2.15 -15.12 13.99
CA GLN A 91 0.86 -14.44 14.20
C GLN A 91 0.27 -13.78 12.94
N HIS A 92 1.05 -13.64 11.86
CA HIS A 92 0.58 -12.98 10.64
C HIS A 92 0.20 -13.99 9.56
N SER A 93 -0.92 -13.74 8.87
CA SER A 93 -1.37 -14.60 7.77
C SER A 93 -0.59 -14.34 6.47
N VAL A 94 -0.30 -13.06 6.22
CA VAL A 94 0.40 -12.56 5.03
C VAL A 94 1.28 -11.37 5.42
N ILE A 95 2.45 -11.25 4.78
CA ILE A 95 3.31 -10.06 4.86
C ILE A 95 3.47 -9.47 3.45
N LEU A 96 3.12 -8.20 3.26
CA LEU A 96 3.47 -7.41 2.08
C LEU A 96 4.87 -6.84 2.28
N GLY A 97 5.84 -7.43 1.60
CA GLY A 97 7.24 -7.03 1.70
C GLY A 97 7.59 -5.80 0.86
N GLN A 98 8.71 -5.17 1.21
CA GLN A 98 9.30 -3.99 0.58
C GLN A 98 9.38 -4.09 -0.93
N LYS A 99 9.89 -5.20 -1.51
CA LYS A 99 10.04 -5.28 -2.97
C LYS A 99 8.70 -5.29 -3.68
N TRP A 100 7.69 -5.93 -3.09
CA TRP A 100 6.34 -5.92 -3.66
C TRP A 100 5.73 -4.52 -3.58
N LEU A 101 5.85 -3.84 -2.43
CA LEU A 101 5.39 -2.46 -2.25
C LEU A 101 6.05 -1.50 -3.24
N ALA A 102 7.38 -1.59 -3.39
CA ALA A 102 8.15 -0.76 -4.32
C ALA A 102 7.78 -1.05 -5.79
N ALA A 103 7.59 -2.32 -6.15
CA ALA A 103 7.20 -2.70 -7.50
C ALA A 103 5.79 -2.20 -7.89
N GLN A 104 4.93 -1.93 -6.90
CA GLN A 104 3.60 -1.35 -7.12
C GLN A 104 3.57 0.18 -6.91
N ASP A 105 4.72 0.80 -6.60
CA ASP A 105 4.85 2.22 -6.26
C ASP A 105 3.87 2.68 -5.16
N ILE A 106 3.82 1.90 -4.08
CA ILE A 106 2.93 2.12 -2.94
C ILE A 106 3.65 2.96 -1.89
N TRP A 107 2.98 4.03 -1.46
CA TRP A 107 3.41 4.89 -0.38
C TRP A 107 2.69 4.50 0.92
N LEU A 108 3.34 4.71 2.07
CA LEU A 108 2.78 4.33 3.37
C LEU A 108 2.37 5.58 4.16
N ASP A 109 1.06 5.76 4.38
CA ASP A 109 0.58 6.72 5.38
C ASP A 109 0.60 6.06 6.76
N VAL A 110 1.70 6.24 7.48
CA VAL A 110 1.89 5.68 8.82
C VAL A 110 0.93 6.30 9.83
N LYS A 111 0.56 7.57 9.65
CA LYS A 111 -0.32 8.29 10.59
C LYS A 111 -1.73 7.70 10.56
N ASN A 112 -2.24 7.47 9.35
CA ASN A 112 -3.61 7.02 9.13
C ASN A 112 -3.71 5.49 8.89
N GLN A 113 -2.58 4.79 8.82
CA GLN A 113 -2.48 3.34 8.56
C GLN A 113 -3.16 2.89 7.26
N HIS A 114 -2.96 3.63 6.17
CA HIS A 114 -3.46 3.26 4.84
C HIS A 114 -2.36 3.32 3.77
N LEU A 115 -2.57 2.58 2.69
CA LEU A 115 -1.69 2.60 1.53
C LEU A 115 -2.09 3.75 0.63
N VAL A 116 -1.12 4.53 0.20
CA VAL A 116 -1.31 5.65 -0.70
C VAL A 116 -0.87 5.21 -2.08
N TRP A 117 -1.82 5.24 -3.02
CA TRP A 117 -1.58 4.85 -4.40
C TRP A 117 -1.25 6.09 -5.24
N LEU A 118 -0.30 6.00 -6.18
CA LEU A 118 0.05 7.11 -7.07
C LEU A 118 -1.16 7.73 -7.78
N SER A 119 -2.13 6.90 -8.19
CA SER A 119 -3.36 7.38 -8.82
C SER A 119 -4.14 8.34 -7.91
N GLU A 120 -4.16 8.10 -6.60
CA GLU A 120 -4.86 8.94 -5.63
C GLU A 120 -4.10 10.24 -5.34
N TRP A 121 -2.77 10.19 -5.41
CA TRP A 121 -1.92 11.38 -5.34
C TRP A 121 -2.17 12.33 -6.49
N SER A 122 -2.21 11.82 -7.72
CA SER A 122 -2.47 12.65 -8.89
C SER A 122 -3.86 13.30 -8.85
N ILE A 123 -4.86 12.62 -8.28
CA ILE A 123 -6.20 13.18 -8.07
C ILE A 123 -6.17 14.25 -6.97
N SER A 124 -5.47 13.99 -5.87
CA SER A 124 -5.38 14.93 -4.75
C SER A 124 -4.64 16.21 -5.15
N GLU A 125 -3.54 16.11 -5.90
CA GLU A 125 -2.83 17.27 -6.45
C GLU A 125 -3.70 18.05 -7.44
N GLN A 126 -4.38 17.36 -8.36
CA GLN A 126 -5.32 18.00 -9.29
C GLN A 126 -6.48 18.71 -8.55
N MET A 127 -6.98 18.13 -7.46
CA MET A 127 -8.02 18.73 -6.64
C MET A 127 -7.52 19.95 -5.87
N VAL A 128 -6.30 19.91 -5.31
CA VAL A 128 -5.66 21.06 -4.67
C VAL A 128 -5.43 22.19 -5.68
N GLU A 129 -4.95 21.86 -6.89
CA GLU A 129 -4.75 22.84 -7.96
C GLU A 129 -6.08 23.46 -8.43
N LEU A 130 -7.13 22.64 -8.55
CA LEU A 130 -8.48 23.11 -8.90
C LEU A 130 -9.06 24.02 -7.80
N MET A 131 -8.89 23.65 -6.52
CA MET A 131 -9.31 24.45 -5.37
C MET A 131 -8.57 25.79 -5.33
N LEU A 132 -7.24 25.81 -5.58
CA LEU A 132 -6.45 27.03 -5.67
C LEU A 132 -6.90 27.91 -6.83
N LYS A 133 -7.20 27.34 -8.00
CA LYS A 133 -7.75 28.08 -9.16
C LYS A 133 -9.12 28.69 -8.85
N ILE A 134 -10.02 27.97 -8.18
CA ILE A 134 -11.33 28.47 -7.79
C ILE A 134 -11.20 29.63 -6.79
N VAL A 135 -10.34 29.49 -5.78
CA VAL A 135 -10.08 30.55 -4.79
C VAL A 135 -9.43 31.77 -5.43
N LEU A 136 -8.47 31.59 -6.34
CA LEU A 136 -7.85 32.70 -7.05
C LEU A 136 -8.85 33.44 -7.95
N GLN A 137 -9.71 32.71 -8.65
CA GLN A 137 -10.76 33.29 -9.49
C GLN A 137 -11.82 34.03 -8.67
N SER A 138 -12.17 33.56 -7.47
CA SER A 138 -13.14 34.26 -6.61
C SER A 138 -12.57 35.55 -6.04
N ILE A 139 -11.25 35.61 -5.77
CA ILE A 139 -10.55 36.81 -5.32
C ILE A 139 -10.35 37.82 -6.46
N LEU A 140 -10.09 37.35 -7.68
CA LEU A 140 -9.85 38.19 -8.86
C LEU A 140 -11.13 38.74 -9.53
N LYS A 141 -12.32 38.42 -9.02
CA LYS A 141 -13.55 39.10 -9.46
C LYS A 141 -13.51 40.54 -8.95
N CYS A 142 -12.94 41.43 -9.75
CA CYS A 142 -13.12 42.87 -9.54
C CYS A 142 -14.62 43.17 -9.49
N PRO A 143 -15.10 43.92 -8.49
CA PRO A 143 -16.46 44.45 -8.54
C PRO A 143 -16.61 45.29 -9.81
N ASP A 144 -17.79 45.23 -10.43
CA ASP A 144 -18.08 46.02 -11.63
C ASP A 144 -17.69 47.48 -11.38
N PRO A 145 -16.92 48.10 -12.28
CA PRO A 145 -16.44 49.46 -12.09
C PRO A 145 -17.66 50.37 -11.93
N LYS A 146 -17.79 51.00 -10.77
CA LYS A 146 -18.91 51.90 -10.54
C LYS A 146 -18.77 53.13 -11.43
N PRO A 147 -19.83 53.56 -12.13
CA PRO A 147 -19.77 54.70 -13.05
C PRO A 147 -19.29 56.00 -12.37
N GLU A 148 -19.60 56.13 -11.08
CA GLU A 148 -19.21 57.23 -10.18
C GLU A 148 -17.69 57.36 -9.95
N HIS A 149 -16.88 56.35 -10.30
CA HIS A 149 -15.41 56.40 -10.20
C HIS A 149 -14.73 56.91 -11.48
N GLN A 150 -15.48 57.23 -12.54
CA GLN A 150 -14.96 57.68 -13.83
C GLN A 150 -15.24 59.16 -14.14
N THR A 151 -15.86 59.90 -13.22
CA THR A 151 -16.26 61.30 -13.44
C THR A 151 -15.12 62.33 -13.35
N ASP A 152 -13.93 61.93 -12.92
CA ASP A 152 -12.78 62.84 -12.75
C ASP A 152 -11.90 62.98 -14.02
N ALA A 153 -12.25 62.30 -15.11
CA ALA A 153 -11.62 62.47 -16.41
C ALA A 153 -12.40 63.51 -17.24
N LYS A 154 -12.24 64.80 -16.92
CA LYS A 154 -12.71 65.88 -17.79
C LYS A 154 -11.72 67.03 -17.85
#